data_AF-A0A2N6NJZ2-F1
#
_entry.id   AF-A0A2N6NJZ2-F1
#
_cell.length_a   1.000
_cell.length_b   1.000
_cell.length_c   1.000
_cell.angle_alpha   90.00
_cell.angle_beta   90.00
_cell.angle_gamma   90.00
#
_symmetry.space_group_name_H-M   'P 1'
#
loop_
_entity.id
_entity.type
_entity.pdbx_description
1 polymer ?
#
loop_
_entity_poly.entity_id
_entity_poly.type
_entity_poly.pdbx_seq_one_letter_code
_entity_poly.pdbx_strand_id
1 'polypeptide(L)'
;MNLTISERGMKALRKAEQPDLLQRVIDASIPFENNLAIDCKGLTCALLDSLDALSNIKIFFNHKFVRVNFHGTALFEDEDWLSHSAEVKFDMMLGADGAHSTVRYNMKVSCRDYQHEYIDLFWCEFNIKPGKAHNDGARGWKIMPNCLHIWPAGDFTFIAIPNKVRYFEFSAREFLCLPSLTELGWLFASTVFMPASIFATLKADESQIPSFFDAKFPGVRNHISDKSLI
;
A
#
# COMPACT_ATOMS: atom_id res chain seq x y z
N MET A 1 1.02 -3.70 2.86
CA MET A 1 1.16 -2.31 3.34
C MET A 1 -0.20 -1.70 3.62
N ASN A 2 -0.32 -1.08 4.80
CA ASN A 2 -1.52 -0.32 5.17
C ASN A 2 -1.31 1.18 4.99
N LEU A 3 -2.40 1.88 4.72
CA LEU A 3 -2.48 3.33 4.68
C LEU A 3 -3.44 3.83 5.75
N THR A 4 -3.21 5.07 6.15
CA THR A 4 -4.16 5.82 6.96
C THR A 4 -4.88 6.83 6.08
N ILE A 5 -6.21 6.70 5.97
CA ILE A 5 -7.06 7.69 5.31
C ILE A 5 -7.53 8.69 6.37
N SER A 6 -7.10 9.94 6.22
CA SER A 6 -7.58 11.07 7.02
C SER A 6 -8.82 11.72 6.42
N GLU A 7 -9.35 12.73 7.10
CA GLU A 7 -10.51 13.51 6.66
C GLU A 7 -10.35 14.10 5.24
N ARG A 8 -9.13 14.45 4.81
CA ARG A 8 -8.90 14.90 3.43
C ARG A 8 -9.19 13.80 2.41
N GLY A 9 -8.73 12.58 2.67
CA GLY A 9 -8.99 11.43 1.81
C GLY A 9 -10.46 11.03 1.82
N MET A 10 -11.10 11.00 2.99
CA MET A 10 -12.55 10.73 3.10
C MET A 10 -13.39 11.78 2.37
N LYS A 11 -13.01 13.06 2.45
CA LYS A 11 -13.67 14.14 1.70
C LYS A 11 -13.47 13.99 0.19
N ALA A 12 -12.31 13.55 -0.27
CA ALA A 12 -12.08 13.27 -1.69
C ALA A 12 -12.94 12.10 -2.18
N LEU A 13 -13.04 11.01 -1.41
CA LEU A 13 -13.92 9.88 -1.72
C LEU A 13 -15.39 10.30 -1.77
N ARG A 14 -15.85 11.15 -0.85
CA ARG A 14 -17.22 11.73 -0.89
C ARG A 14 -17.49 12.52 -2.17
N LYS A 15 -16.49 13.26 -2.65
CA LYS A 15 -16.60 14.10 -3.86
C LYS A 15 -16.52 13.33 -5.17
N ALA A 16 -16.18 12.03 -5.15
CA ALA A 16 -16.15 11.22 -6.36
C ALA A 16 -17.56 10.91 -6.91
N GLU A 17 -18.62 11.19 -6.13
CA GLU A 17 -20.03 10.99 -6.50
C GLU A 17 -20.33 9.55 -6.97
N GLN A 18 -19.50 8.58 -6.56
CA GLN A 18 -19.70 7.17 -6.83
C GLN A 18 -20.57 6.55 -5.74
N PRO A 19 -21.70 5.90 -6.10
CA PRO A 19 -22.51 5.15 -5.16
C PRO A 19 -21.65 4.12 -4.42
N ASP A 20 -21.82 4.07 -3.10
CA ASP A 20 -21.21 3.09 -2.19
C ASP A 20 -19.68 3.09 -2.09
N LEU A 21 -18.93 3.91 -2.84
CA LEU A 21 -17.46 3.91 -2.78
C LEU A 21 -16.94 4.20 -1.37
N LEU A 22 -17.44 5.28 -0.74
CA LEU A 22 -17.04 5.61 0.63
C LEU A 22 -17.41 4.48 1.60
N GLN A 23 -18.61 3.91 1.45
CA GLN A 23 -19.09 2.85 2.33
C GLN A 23 -18.23 1.59 2.19
N ARG A 24 -17.90 1.18 0.95
CA ARG A 24 -16.97 0.06 0.67
C ARG A 24 -15.61 0.28 1.32
N VAL A 25 -15.07 1.50 1.23
CA VAL A 25 -13.80 1.85 1.88
C VAL A 25 -13.92 1.75 3.40
N ILE A 26 -14.99 2.30 4.00
CA ILE A 26 -15.23 2.22 5.46
C ILE A 26 -15.35 0.76 5.92
N ASP A 27 -16.10 -0.07 5.18
CA ASP A 27 -16.33 -1.48 5.52
C ASP A 27 -15.04 -2.31 5.43
N ALA A 28 -14.17 -1.98 4.48
CA ALA A 28 -12.85 -2.55 4.33
C ALA A 28 -11.82 -2.01 5.34
N SER A 29 -12.13 -0.92 6.04
CA SER A 29 -11.20 -0.23 6.96
C SER A 29 -11.41 -0.58 8.43
N ILE A 30 -10.40 -0.28 9.25
CA ILE A 30 -10.53 -0.24 10.71
C ILE A 30 -10.49 1.21 11.16
N PRO A 31 -11.55 1.73 11.81
CA PRO A 31 -11.56 3.10 12.29
C PRO A 31 -10.65 3.24 13.52
N PHE A 32 -9.90 4.33 13.58
CA PHE A 32 -9.17 4.73 14.78
C PHE A 32 -9.15 6.25 14.88
N GLU A 33 -9.61 6.79 16.01
CA GLU A 33 -9.86 8.22 16.20
C GLU A 33 -10.68 8.82 15.03
N ASN A 34 -10.08 9.74 14.26
CA ASN A 34 -10.68 10.41 13.10
C ASN A 34 -10.11 9.90 11.77
N ASN A 35 -9.47 8.73 11.77
CA ASN A 35 -8.84 8.14 10.60
C ASN A 35 -9.33 6.71 10.35
N LEU A 36 -9.06 6.22 9.14
CA LEU A 36 -9.31 4.84 8.73
C LEU A 36 -7.99 4.15 8.40
N ALA A 37 -7.73 2.99 8.97
CA ALA A 37 -6.67 2.08 8.53
C ALA A 37 -7.21 1.15 7.46
N ILE A 38 -6.58 1.12 6.29
CA ILE A 38 -6.96 0.25 5.17
C ILE A 38 -5.72 -0.31 4.49
N ASP A 39 -5.80 -1.54 3.99
CA ASP A 39 -4.76 -2.11 3.15
C ASP A 39 -4.74 -1.43 1.76
N CYS A 40 -3.55 -1.14 1.22
CA CYS A 40 -3.39 -0.52 -0.09
C CYS A 40 -4.15 -1.26 -1.20
N LYS A 41 -4.09 -2.59 -1.20
CA LYS A 41 -4.77 -3.41 -2.23
C LYS A 41 -6.28 -3.29 -2.08
N GLY A 42 -6.79 -3.30 -0.85
CA GLY A 42 -8.22 -3.12 -0.58
C GLY A 42 -8.74 -1.77 -1.09
N LEU A 43 -8.01 -0.69 -0.84
CA LEU A 43 -8.36 0.64 -1.37
C LEU A 43 -8.31 0.67 -2.91
N THR A 44 -7.24 0.13 -3.51
CA THR A 44 -7.08 0.11 -4.97
C THR A 44 -8.17 -0.72 -5.66
N CYS A 45 -8.51 -1.92 -5.17
CA CYS A 45 -9.62 -2.69 -5.72
C CYS A 45 -10.92 -1.87 -5.66
N ALA A 46 -11.26 -1.28 -4.50
CA ALA A 46 -12.49 -0.50 -4.36
C ALA A 46 -12.58 0.70 -5.34
N LEU A 47 -11.44 1.34 -5.63
CA LEU A 47 -11.35 2.41 -6.62
C LEU A 47 -11.50 1.89 -8.04
N LEU A 48 -10.81 0.79 -8.39
CA LEU A 48 -10.88 0.17 -9.72
C LEU A 48 -12.29 -0.35 -10.02
N ASP A 49 -12.93 -1.03 -9.07
CA ASP A 49 -14.32 -1.50 -9.22
C ASP A 49 -15.29 -0.34 -9.47
N SER A 50 -15.04 0.81 -8.81
CA SER A 50 -15.85 2.01 -9.01
C SER A 50 -15.60 2.67 -10.37
N LEU A 51 -14.39 2.57 -10.91
CA LEU A 51 -14.05 3.07 -12.24
C LEU A 51 -14.60 2.17 -13.35
N ASP A 52 -14.55 0.85 -13.15
CA ASP A 52 -15.05 -0.14 -14.11
C ASP A 52 -16.58 -0.09 -14.28
N ALA A 53 -17.30 0.32 -13.22
CA ALA A 53 -18.73 0.58 -13.28
C ALA A 53 -19.13 1.77 -14.18
N LEU A 54 -18.17 2.63 -14.56
CA LEU A 54 -18.43 3.82 -15.36
C LEU A 54 -18.26 3.53 -16.86
N SER A 55 -19.36 3.57 -17.61
CA SER A 55 -19.39 3.21 -19.04
C SER A 55 -18.51 4.07 -19.95
N ASN A 56 -18.13 5.26 -19.49
CA ASN A 56 -17.27 6.19 -20.23
C ASN A 56 -15.78 6.04 -19.88
N ILE A 57 -15.42 5.12 -19.01
CA ILE A 57 -14.04 4.82 -18.62
C ILE A 57 -13.67 3.45 -19.16
N LYS A 58 -12.44 3.31 -19.67
CA LYS A 58 -11.86 2.04 -20.07
C LYS A 58 -10.52 1.89 -19.38
N ILE A 59 -10.28 0.74 -18.77
CA ILE A 59 -9.05 0.43 -18.04
C ILE A 59 -8.25 -0.57 -18.88
N PHE A 60 -6.99 -0.24 -19.15
CA PHE A 60 -6.07 -1.10 -19.89
C PHE A 60 -4.91 -1.50 -18.97
N PHE A 61 -4.90 -2.75 -18.53
CA PHE A 61 -3.79 -3.33 -17.77
C PHE A 61 -2.67 -3.80 -18.70
N ASN A 62 -1.46 -4.01 -18.18
CA ASN A 62 -0.28 -4.44 -18.95
C ASN A 62 0.14 -3.47 -20.08
N HIS A 63 -0.26 -2.20 -19.99
CA HIS A 63 0.13 -1.15 -20.93
C HIS A 63 1.11 -0.19 -20.26
N LYS A 64 2.41 -0.40 -20.51
CA LYS A 64 3.47 0.41 -19.93
C LYS A 64 3.65 1.71 -20.72
N PHE A 65 3.46 2.85 -20.08
CA PHE A 65 3.71 4.15 -20.70
C PHE A 65 5.23 4.39 -20.87
N VAL A 66 5.66 4.70 -22.10
CA VAL A 66 7.07 4.88 -22.46
C VAL A 66 7.41 6.34 -22.68
N ARG A 67 6.65 7.01 -23.54
CA ARG A 67 6.97 8.37 -23.99
C ARG A 67 5.71 9.11 -24.41
N VAL A 68 5.71 10.42 -24.21
CA VAL A 68 4.71 11.32 -24.78
C VAL A 68 5.36 12.23 -25.81
N ASN A 69 4.69 12.39 -26.93
CA ASN A 69 4.88 13.51 -27.84
C ASN A 69 3.85 14.58 -27.46
N PHE A 70 4.34 15.76 -27.05
CA PHE A 70 3.49 16.87 -26.64
C PHE A 70 2.64 17.48 -27.77
N HIS A 71 2.78 16.97 -29.00
CA HIS A 71 1.86 17.22 -30.11
C HIS A 71 0.61 16.32 -30.11
N GLY A 72 0.36 15.57 -29.03
CA GLY A 72 -0.91 14.85 -28.80
C GLY A 72 -0.84 13.34 -29.05
N THR A 73 0.34 12.72 -28.94
CA THR A 73 0.47 11.26 -29.05
C THR A 73 1.27 10.65 -27.90
N ALA A 74 0.85 9.47 -27.43
CA ALA A 74 1.45 8.75 -26.33
C ALA A 74 1.80 7.33 -26.79
N LEU A 75 3.00 6.87 -26.42
CA LEU A 75 3.49 5.54 -26.75
C LEU A 75 3.39 4.62 -25.53
N PHE A 76 2.77 3.46 -25.74
CA PHE A 76 2.65 2.39 -24.78
C PHE A 76 3.29 1.11 -25.33
N GLU A 77 3.93 0.35 -24.45
CA GLU A 77 4.39 -1.01 -24.73
C GLU A 77 3.45 -2.01 -24.04
N ASP A 78 3.04 -3.03 -24.78
CA ASP A 78 2.38 -4.21 -24.22
C ASP A 78 3.45 -5.14 -23.62
N GLU A 79 3.24 -5.65 -22.41
CA GLU A 79 4.14 -6.61 -21.76
C GLU A 79 4.04 -8.02 -22.36
N ASP A 80 3.02 -8.31 -23.18
CA ASP A 80 3.00 -9.54 -23.97
C ASP A 80 4.11 -9.49 -25.03
N TRP A 81 5.18 -10.25 -24.77
CA TRP A 81 6.49 -10.47 -25.43
C TRP A 81 6.64 -10.36 -26.96
N LEU A 82 5.58 -10.08 -27.70
CA LEU A 82 5.55 -9.80 -29.13
C LEU A 82 5.54 -8.29 -29.41
N SER A 83 6.33 -7.48 -28.72
CA SER A 83 6.81 -6.14 -29.15
C SER A 83 5.83 -5.28 -29.99
N HIS A 84 4.57 -5.19 -29.59
CA HIS A 84 3.62 -4.27 -30.20
C HIS A 84 3.58 -3.01 -29.35
N SER A 85 4.20 -1.95 -29.85
CA SER A 85 4.05 -0.62 -29.29
C SER A 85 2.77 0.01 -29.85
N ALA A 86 1.88 0.47 -28.98
CA ALA A 86 0.65 1.16 -29.35
C ALA A 86 0.84 2.69 -29.23
N GLU A 87 0.61 3.41 -30.32
CA GLU A 87 0.55 4.88 -30.29
C GLU A 87 -0.91 5.33 -30.16
N VAL A 88 -1.19 6.11 -29.12
CA VAL A 88 -2.53 6.58 -28.77
C VAL A 88 -2.59 8.09 -28.89
N LYS A 89 -3.59 8.61 -29.60
CA LYS A 89 -3.87 10.05 -29.69
C LYS A 89 -4.67 10.50 -28.47
N PHE A 90 -4.37 11.68 -27.96
CA PHE A 90 -5.08 12.25 -26.81
C PHE A 90 -5.17 13.77 -26.90
N ASP A 91 -6.23 14.33 -26.32
CA ASP A 91 -6.39 15.78 -26.14
C ASP A 91 -5.80 16.26 -24.79
N MET A 92 -5.91 15.41 -23.76
CA MET A 92 -5.39 15.67 -22.41
C MET A 92 -4.76 14.41 -21.81
N MET A 93 -3.65 14.57 -21.10
CA MET A 93 -2.98 13.49 -20.35
C MET A 93 -2.86 13.88 -18.87
N LEU A 94 -3.25 12.97 -17.98
CA LEU A 94 -3.07 13.09 -16.54
C LEU A 94 -1.99 12.10 -16.06
N GLY A 95 -0.88 12.62 -15.54
CA GLY A 95 0.20 11.82 -14.98
C GLY A 95 -0.04 11.41 -13.53
N ALA A 96 -0.66 10.24 -13.33
CA ALA A 96 -0.90 9.63 -12.02
C ALA A 96 -0.04 8.36 -11.81
N ASP A 97 1.15 8.32 -12.42
CA ASP A 97 2.09 7.19 -12.51
C ASP A 97 3.14 7.15 -11.37
N GLY A 98 2.85 7.80 -10.25
CA GLY A 98 3.56 7.62 -8.98
C GLY A 98 4.94 8.31 -8.85
N ALA A 99 5.70 7.85 -7.86
CA ALA A 99 6.95 8.48 -7.44
C ALA A 99 8.06 8.43 -8.51
N HIS A 100 8.07 7.43 -9.39
CA HIS A 100 9.00 7.32 -10.52
C HIS A 100 8.35 7.64 -11.88
N SER A 101 7.41 8.58 -11.87
CA SER A 101 6.63 9.02 -13.04
C SER A 101 7.46 9.22 -14.32
N THR A 102 7.12 8.44 -15.34
CA THR A 102 7.62 8.58 -16.71
C THR A 102 7.02 9.82 -17.37
N VAL A 103 5.77 10.19 -17.04
CA VAL A 103 5.15 11.44 -17.53
C VAL A 103 5.98 12.63 -17.06
N ARG A 104 6.28 12.71 -15.76
CA ARG A 104 7.10 13.78 -15.19
C ARG A 104 8.50 13.79 -15.77
N TYR A 105 9.10 12.61 -16.01
CA TYR A 105 10.40 12.50 -16.68
C TYR A 105 10.39 13.13 -18.08
N ASN A 106 9.40 12.80 -18.92
CA ASN A 106 9.28 13.38 -20.26
C ASN A 106 9.04 14.89 -20.24
N MET A 107 8.38 15.39 -19.19
CA MET A 107 8.17 16.83 -19.02
C MET A 107 9.40 17.59 -18.48
N LYS A 108 10.47 16.93 -18.04
CA LYS A 108 11.71 17.63 -17.61
C LYS A 108 12.36 18.44 -18.72
N VAL A 109 12.04 18.12 -19.98
CA VAL A 109 12.48 18.88 -21.16
C VAL A 109 11.81 20.26 -21.22
N SER A 110 10.66 20.43 -20.57
CA SER A 110 10.03 21.74 -20.36
C SER A 110 10.60 22.38 -19.09
N CYS A 111 11.03 23.65 -19.16
CA CYS A 111 11.67 24.39 -18.07
C CYS A 111 10.86 24.37 -16.78
N ARG A 112 11.13 23.39 -15.91
CA ARG A 112 10.47 23.22 -14.62
C ARG A 112 11.50 22.93 -13.55
N ASP A 113 11.30 23.54 -12.39
CA ASP A 113 12.10 23.24 -11.22
C ASP A 113 11.80 21.82 -10.73
N TYR A 114 12.87 21.04 -10.50
CA TYR A 114 12.78 19.66 -10.05
C TYR A 114 13.92 19.34 -9.08
N GLN A 115 13.56 18.82 -7.90
CA GLN A 115 14.50 18.29 -6.91
C GLN A 115 14.11 16.85 -6.57
N HIS A 116 15.11 16.00 -6.40
CA HIS A 116 14.94 14.63 -5.92
C HIS A 116 16.10 14.29 -4.99
N GLU A 117 15.76 13.85 -3.78
CA GLU A 117 16.70 13.43 -2.76
C GLU A 117 16.21 12.11 -2.17
N TYR A 118 17.10 11.14 -2.08
CA TYR A 118 16.86 9.94 -1.30
C TYR A 118 17.33 10.20 0.12
N ILE A 119 16.43 10.05 1.08
CA ILE A 119 16.75 10.17 2.51
C ILE A 119 17.38 8.87 3.00
N ASP A 120 18.29 8.96 3.98
CA ASP A 120 18.88 7.80 4.66
C ASP A 120 17.91 7.20 5.70
N LEU A 121 16.74 6.77 5.21
CA LEU A 121 15.72 6.12 6.01
C LEU A 121 15.08 5.00 5.19
N PHE A 122 15.34 3.78 5.61
CA PHE A 122 14.82 2.58 4.99
C PHE A 122 13.69 2.02 5.84
N TRP A 123 12.90 1.13 5.27
CA TRP A 123 11.81 0.49 5.98
C TRP A 123 11.67 -1.00 5.64
N CYS A 124 11.12 -1.76 6.58
CA CYS A 124 10.77 -3.16 6.39
C CYS A 124 9.44 -3.46 7.08
N GLU A 125 8.64 -4.31 6.46
CA GLU A 125 7.31 -4.69 6.92
C GLU A 125 7.30 -6.02 7.67
N PHE A 126 6.55 -6.06 8.76
CA PHE A 126 6.29 -7.24 9.58
C PHE A 126 4.79 -7.38 9.84
N ASN A 127 4.37 -8.57 10.28
CA ASN A 127 2.98 -8.82 10.64
C ASN A 127 2.86 -9.30 12.09
N ILE A 128 2.14 -8.54 12.92
CA ILE A 128 1.66 -9.05 14.22
C ILE A 128 0.45 -9.93 13.94
N LYS A 129 0.66 -11.25 13.97
CA LYS A 129 -0.41 -12.22 13.81
C LYS A 129 -1.45 -12.10 14.94
N PRO A 130 -2.72 -12.45 14.68
CA PRO A 130 -3.77 -12.41 15.70
C PRO A 130 -3.43 -13.30 16.91
N GLY A 131 -4.10 -13.02 18.03
CA GLY A 131 -3.94 -13.74 19.29
C GLY A 131 -4.45 -15.18 19.23
N LYS A 132 -4.41 -15.86 20.39
CA LYS A 132 -5.02 -17.20 20.52
C LYS A 132 -6.51 -17.12 20.21
N ALA A 133 -7.06 -18.19 19.64
CA ALA A 133 -8.50 -18.32 19.47
C ALA A 133 -9.17 -18.31 20.84
N HIS A 134 -10.24 -17.54 20.97
CA HIS A 134 -11.21 -17.63 22.04
C HIS A 134 -12.01 -18.94 21.90
N ASN A 135 -12.77 -19.30 22.94
CA ASN A 135 -13.56 -20.53 22.97
C ASN A 135 -14.66 -20.60 21.88
N ASP A 136 -15.01 -19.47 21.29
CA ASP A 136 -15.95 -19.32 20.16
C ASP A 136 -15.27 -19.40 18.78
N GLY A 137 -13.95 -19.66 18.73
CA GLY A 137 -13.15 -19.70 17.50
C GLY A 137 -12.67 -18.32 17.02
N ALA A 138 -13.19 -17.21 17.58
CA ALA A 138 -12.73 -15.88 17.20
C ALA A 138 -11.29 -15.65 17.68
N ARG A 139 -10.41 -15.12 16.84
CA ARG A 139 -9.06 -14.75 17.28
C ARG A 139 -9.02 -13.28 17.68
N GLY A 140 -8.70 -13.02 18.95
CA GLY A 140 -8.61 -11.68 19.49
C GLY A 140 -7.39 -10.89 19.01
N TRP A 141 -7.43 -9.58 19.15
CA TRP A 141 -6.31 -8.69 18.89
C TRP A 141 -5.21 -8.84 19.95
N LYS A 142 -3.93 -8.86 19.55
CA LYS A 142 -2.79 -8.92 20.50
C LYS A 142 -2.52 -7.58 21.18
N ILE A 143 -2.88 -6.48 20.52
CA ILE A 143 -2.75 -5.10 21.00
C ILE A 143 -4.04 -4.35 20.58
N MET A 144 -4.29 -3.17 21.16
CA MET A 144 -5.55 -2.44 20.94
C MET A 144 -5.78 -2.09 19.45
N PRO A 145 -6.90 -2.50 18.82
CA PRO A 145 -7.09 -2.39 17.36
C PRO A 145 -7.52 -1.01 16.85
N ASN A 146 -8.06 -0.16 17.70
CA ASN A 146 -8.56 1.17 17.31
C ASN A 146 -7.54 2.27 17.62
N CYS A 147 -6.24 1.98 17.47
CA CYS A 147 -5.18 2.96 17.67
C CYS A 147 -3.97 2.67 16.77
N LEU A 148 -3.21 3.74 16.49
CA LEU A 148 -1.91 3.68 15.85
C LEU A 148 -0.85 3.45 16.93
N HIS A 149 -0.19 2.29 16.92
CA HIS A 149 0.88 2.02 17.86
C HIS A 149 2.21 2.51 17.31
N ILE A 150 2.98 3.22 18.12
CA ILE A 150 4.28 3.78 17.76
C ILE A 150 5.27 3.48 18.88
N TRP A 151 6.41 2.91 18.54
CA TRP A 151 7.58 2.75 19.40
C TRP A 151 8.69 3.65 18.85
N PRO A 152 8.81 4.89 19.35
CA PRO A 152 9.87 5.80 18.96
C PRO A 152 11.17 5.46 19.69
N ALA A 153 12.31 5.51 19.00
CA ALA A 153 13.61 5.17 19.56
C ALA A 153 14.75 5.97 18.92
N GLY A 154 14.67 7.31 18.94
CA GLY A 154 15.67 8.18 18.31
C GLY A 154 15.61 8.07 16.78
N ASP A 155 16.70 7.63 16.15
CA ASP A 155 16.79 7.42 14.69
C ASP A 155 15.98 6.21 14.19
N PHE A 156 15.28 5.52 15.09
CA PHE A 156 14.53 4.30 14.83
C PHE A 156 13.06 4.53 15.18
N THR A 157 12.15 3.98 14.38
CA THR A 157 10.72 3.99 14.71
C THR A 157 10.08 2.69 14.27
N PHE A 158 9.29 2.08 15.14
CA PHE A 158 8.43 0.95 14.76
C PHE A 158 6.98 1.39 14.90
N ILE A 159 6.18 1.18 13.85
CA ILE A 159 4.74 1.46 13.85
C ILE A 159 3.97 0.17 13.63
N ALA A 160 2.77 0.05 14.21
CA ALA A 160 1.85 -1.03 13.92
C ALA A 160 0.45 -0.48 13.65
N ILE A 161 -0.07 -0.77 12.45
CA ILE A 161 -1.36 -0.31 11.96
C ILE A 161 -2.31 -1.53 11.89
N PRO A 162 -3.51 -1.45 12.48
CA PRO A 162 -4.49 -2.53 12.42
C PRO A 162 -4.89 -2.79 10.95
N ASN A 163 -5.04 -4.06 10.59
CA ASN A 163 -5.44 -4.49 9.25
C ASN A 163 -6.60 -5.48 9.28
N LYS A 164 -7.59 -5.25 8.42
CA LYS A 164 -8.57 -6.26 7.99
C LYS A 164 -7.97 -7.01 6.81
N VAL A 165 -7.40 -8.18 7.05
CA VAL A 165 -6.98 -9.03 5.95
C VAL A 165 -8.19 -9.79 5.44
N ARG A 166 -8.68 -9.32 4.31
CA ARG A 166 -9.44 -10.16 3.39
C ARG A 166 -8.42 -10.88 2.52
N TYR A 167 -8.44 -12.20 2.52
CA TYR A 167 -7.77 -12.95 1.48
C TYR A 167 -8.51 -12.63 0.18
N PHE A 168 -7.97 -11.72 -0.63
CA PHE A 168 -8.46 -11.48 -1.98
C PHE A 168 -7.57 -12.24 -2.94
N GLU A 169 -8.13 -13.26 -3.59
CA GLU A 169 -7.50 -13.80 -4.78
C GLU A 169 -7.78 -12.83 -5.93
N PHE A 170 -6.70 -12.28 -6.49
CA PHE A 170 -6.82 -11.52 -7.72
C PHE A 170 -6.94 -12.53 -8.86
N SER A 171 -8.11 -12.60 -9.50
CA SER A 171 -8.27 -13.42 -10.69
C SER A 171 -7.72 -12.65 -11.88
N ALA A 172 -6.48 -12.96 -12.28
CA ALA A 172 -5.89 -12.44 -13.52
C ALA A 172 -6.72 -12.82 -14.76
N ARG A 173 -7.59 -13.83 -14.65
CA ARG A 173 -8.40 -14.37 -15.76
C ARG A 173 -9.70 -13.60 -15.98
N GLU A 174 -10.27 -13.06 -14.91
CA GLU A 174 -11.51 -12.25 -14.95
C GLU A 174 -11.24 -10.76 -14.73
N PHE A 175 -10.00 -10.38 -14.43
CA PHE A 175 -9.61 -9.01 -14.04
C PHE A 175 -10.47 -8.44 -12.88
N LEU A 176 -10.92 -9.32 -11.98
CA LEU A 176 -11.77 -8.98 -10.83
C LEU A 176 -11.13 -9.42 -9.51
N CYS A 177 -11.30 -8.61 -8.46
CA CYS A 177 -10.95 -8.97 -7.09
C CYS A 177 -12.07 -9.86 -6.51
N LEU A 178 -11.87 -11.18 -6.48
CA LEU A 178 -12.86 -12.10 -5.92
C LEU A 178 -12.68 -12.24 -4.39
N PRO A 179 -13.74 -12.17 -3.59
CA PRO A 179 -13.64 -12.46 -2.16
C PRO A 179 -13.30 -13.95 -1.99
N SER A 180 -12.17 -14.25 -1.35
CA SER A 180 -11.94 -15.61 -0.87
C SER A 180 -13.00 -15.96 0.18
N LEU A 181 -13.54 -17.18 0.09
CA LEU A 181 -14.42 -17.77 1.08
C LEU A 181 -13.70 -18.06 2.42
N THR A 182 -12.40 -17.79 2.53
CA THR A 182 -11.63 -17.94 3.77
C THR A 182 -11.75 -16.70 4.66
N GLU A 183 -12.05 -16.96 5.93
CA GLU A 183 -12.38 -16.04 7.02
C GLU A 183 -11.69 -14.66 7.00
N LEU A 184 -12.45 -13.62 7.36
CA LEU A 184 -11.94 -12.28 7.66
C LEU A 184 -10.88 -12.38 8.78
N GLY A 185 -9.62 -12.16 8.44
CA GLY A 185 -8.51 -12.19 9.39
C GLY A 185 -8.19 -10.81 9.94
N TRP A 186 -7.77 -10.75 11.20
CA TRP A 186 -7.28 -9.52 11.84
C TRP A 186 -5.77 -9.64 12.06
N LEU A 187 -4.98 -8.66 11.66
CA LEU A 187 -3.55 -8.57 12.00
C LEU A 187 -3.12 -7.12 12.11
N PHE A 188 -1.91 -6.85 12.61
CA PHE A 188 -1.30 -5.52 12.41
C PHE A 188 -0.21 -5.59 11.36
N ALA A 189 -0.33 -4.75 10.33
CA ALA A 189 0.76 -4.46 9.42
C ALA A 189 1.69 -3.51 10.15
N SER A 190 2.93 -3.96 10.39
CA SER A 190 3.90 -3.21 11.16
C SER A 190 5.07 -2.83 10.29
N THR A 191 5.66 -1.66 10.53
CA THR A 191 6.77 -1.15 9.74
C THR A 191 7.85 -0.64 10.68
N VAL A 192 9.08 -1.10 10.46
CA VAL A 192 10.25 -0.51 11.10
C VAL A 192 10.88 0.50 10.15
N PHE A 193 11.32 1.63 10.67
CA PHE A 193 12.09 2.65 9.98
C PHE A 193 13.44 2.79 10.67
N MET A 194 14.53 2.74 9.90
CA MET A 194 15.89 2.92 10.41
C MET A 194 16.88 3.29 9.28
N PRO A 195 18.08 3.80 9.60
CA PRO A 195 19.10 4.14 8.61
C PRO A 195 19.55 2.92 7.78
N ALA A 196 19.98 3.17 6.54
CA ALA A 196 20.38 2.11 5.61
C ALA A 196 21.58 1.29 6.13
N SER A 197 22.50 1.95 6.83
CA SER A 197 23.68 1.32 7.42
C SER A 197 23.30 0.23 8.44
N ILE A 198 22.29 0.49 9.27
CA ILE A 198 21.82 -0.49 10.26
C ILE A 198 21.12 -1.66 9.59
N PHE A 199 20.32 -1.41 8.54
CA PHE A 199 19.76 -2.48 7.72
C PHE A 199 20.84 -3.39 7.14
N ALA A 200 21.91 -2.82 6.61
CA ALA A 200 23.02 -3.59 6.06
C ALA A 200 23.71 -4.45 7.14
N THR A 201 23.91 -3.91 8.34
CA THR A 201 24.47 -4.66 9.47
C THR A 201 23.57 -5.83 9.90
N LEU A 202 22.27 -5.57 10.11
CA LEU A 202 21.32 -6.61 10.53
C LEU A 202 21.10 -7.68 9.46
N LYS A 203 21.16 -7.31 8.18
CA LYS A 203 21.08 -8.27 7.07
C LYS A 203 22.33 -9.15 6.96
N ALA A 204 23.49 -8.62 7.34
CA ALA A 204 24.74 -9.38 7.34
C ALA A 204 24.80 -10.39 8.50
N ASP A 205 24.13 -10.09 9.62
CA ASP A 205 24.03 -10.97 10.78
C ASP A 205 22.62 -10.91 11.40
N GLU A 206 21.71 -11.73 10.87
CA GLU A 206 20.31 -11.79 11.30
C GLU A 206 20.15 -12.26 12.76
N SER A 207 21.18 -12.90 13.34
CA SER A 207 21.15 -13.33 14.75
C SER A 207 21.09 -12.16 15.73
N GLN A 208 21.44 -10.95 15.28
CA GLN A 208 21.37 -9.71 16.05
C GLN A 208 19.98 -9.06 16.03
N ILE A 209 19.09 -9.46 15.13
CA ILE A 209 17.74 -8.86 15.01
C ILE A 209 16.98 -8.95 16.35
N PRO A 210 16.92 -10.11 17.04
CA PRO A 210 16.18 -10.22 18.30
C PRO A 210 16.69 -9.25 19.39
N SER A 211 18.01 -9.17 19.59
CA SER A 211 18.61 -8.29 20.61
C SER A 211 18.50 -6.81 20.24
N PHE A 212 18.57 -6.48 18.95
CA PHE A 212 18.29 -5.14 18.44
C PHE A 212 16.86 -4.70 18.76
N PHE A 213 15.86 -5.56 18.50
CA PHE A 213 14.47 -5.27 18.81
C PHE A 213 14.23 -5.11 20.31
N ASP A 214 14.83 -5.93 21.17
CA ASP A 214 14.72 -5.77 22.63
C ASP A 214 15.28 -4.43 23.10
N ALA A 215 16.41 -4.00 22.53
CA ALA A 215 17.10 -2.77 22.90
C ALA A 215 16.40 -1.51 22.37
N LYS A 216 15.87 -1.54 21.14
CA LYS A 216 15.27 -0.37 20.48
C LYS A 216 13.77 -0.29 20.62
N PHE A 217 13.08 -1.44 20.64
CA PHE A 217 11.61 -1.51 20.64
C PHE A 217 11.11 -2.46 21.73
N PRO A 218 11.35 -2.12 23.02
CA PRO A 218 11.00 -3.00 24.13
C PRO A 218 9.52 -3.38 24.08
N GLY A 219 9.25 -4.68 24.18
CA GLY A 219 7.91 -5.26 24.16
C GLY A 219 7.38 -5.67 22.78
N VAL A 220 7.99 -5.24 21.66
CA VAL A 220 7.54 -5.66 20.32
C VAL A 220 7.65 -7.18 20.12
N ARG A 221 8.72 -7.79 20.63
CA ARG A 221 8.93 -9.25 20.58
C ARG A 221 7.94 -10.07 21.42
N ASN A 222 7.15 -9.44 22.29
CA ASN A 222 6.02 -10.11 22.94
C ASN A 222 4.88 -10.41 21.95
N HIS A 223 4.84 -9.70 20.82
CA HIS A 223 3.76 -9.76 19.85
C HIS A 223 4.16 -10.44 18.53
N ILE A 224 5.44 -10.39 18.16
CA ILE A 224 6.02 -10.98 16.95
C ILE A 224 7.05 -12.04 17.34
N SER A 225 6.94 -13.25 16.79
CA SER A 225 7.93 -14.32 17.02
C SER A 225 9.22 -14.04 16.28
N ASP A 226 10.35 -14.51 16.80
CA ASP A 226 11.68 -14.35 16.17
C ASP A 226 11.73 -14.83 14.73
N LYS A 227 11.08 -15.97 14.41
CA LYS A 227 10.94 -16.50 13.04
C LYS A 227 10.20 -15.55 12.08
N SER A 228 9.45 -14.59 12.60
CA SER A 228 8.73 -13.58 11.79
C SER A 228 9.44 -12.24 11.76
N LEU A 229 10.51 -12.07 12.52
CA LEU A 229 11.40 -10.91 12.48
C LEU A 229 12.64 -11.15 11.61
N ILE A 230 13.05 -12.41 11.50
CA ILE A 230 14.13 -12.92 10.65
C ILE A 230 13.54 -13.38 9.30
#